data_AF-F9QC34-F1
#
_entry.id   AF-F9QC34-F1
#
_cell.length_a   1.000
_cell.length_b   1.000
_cell.length_c   1.000
_cell.angle_alpha   90.00
_cell.angle_beta   90.00
_cell.angle_gamma   90.00
#
_symmetry.space_group_name_H-M   'P 1'
#
loop_
_entity.id
_entity.type
_entity.pdbx_description
1 polymer ?
#
loop_
_entity_poly.entity_id
_entity_poly.type
_entity_poly.pdbx_seq_one_letter_code
_entity_poly.pdbx_strand_id
1 'polypeptide(L)'
;MLSALLRSGEIKDYTPLGQDGMAVYTVASQLRDAIKFKRGRSFAEYLAIPQRNEQGDKIDWYVPFDSTRADGQYMIIPWTSATEEERETARAELKVFERTVLELGKELIQSPTSKGDQLLFARLLCGGNPDDITDPENLKALRFPNPEHVYLVNDRPVITFWGFLEKHAAAHGNPFLSLQAAEPKPVAPSIPIAPAVAAPIEPVIEKKHPCRVFWWVLPLLLGLLLLLAWWFKDLWWPKEDTVVKNEPVTVSEPKEQKAKNRKSLRKKKLVN
;
A
#
# COMPACT_ATOMS: atom_id res chain seq x y z
N MET A 1 6.44 -18.21 7.16
CA MET A 1 5.99 -17.90 5.78
C MET A 1 5.98 -16.38 5.63
N LEU A 2 6.16 -15.86 4.42
CA LEU A 2 6.03 -14.42 4.17
C LEU A 2 4.55 -14.05 4.28
N SER A 3 4.21 -13.19 5.23
CA SER A 3 2.86 -12.66 5.38
C SER A 3 2.55 -11.68 4.25
N ALA A 4 1.27 -11.47 3.92
CA ALA A 4 0.87 -10.57 2.83
C ALA A 4 1.19 -9.10 3.16
N LEU A 5 1.73 -8.37 2.18
CA LEU A 5 1.98 -6.92 2.28
C LEU A 5 0.64 -6.16 2.16
N LEU A 6 0.33 -5.30 3.14
CA LEU A 6 -0.85 -4.44 3.14
C LEU A 6 -0.56 -3.06 2.57
N ARG A 7 0.51 -2.42 3.04
CA ARG A 7 0.88 -1.06 2.64
C ARG A 7 2.38 -0.85 2.79
N SER A 8 2.91 0.04 1.96
CA SER A 8 4.28 0.52 2.04
C SER A 8 4.30 2.03 1.88
N GLY A 9 5.24 2.72 2.52
CA GLY A 9 5.36 4.18 2.42
C GLY A 9 6.60 4.73 3.10
N GLU A 10 6.96 5.96 2.74
CA GLU A 10 8.13 6.66 3.27
C GLU A 10 7.81 7.32 4.61
N ILE A 11 8.73 7.23 5.58
CA ILE A 11 8.55 7.79 6.92
C ILE A 11 8.39 9.33 6.87
N LYS A 12 9.04 9.99 5.91
CA LYS A 12 9.03 11.46 5.74
C LYS A 12 7.67 12.05 5.33
N ASP A 13 6.76 11.20 4.87
CA ASP A 13 5.41 11.59 4.44
C ASP A 13 4.42 11.63 5.61
N TYR A 14 4.87 11.24 6.81
CA TYR A 14 4.05 11.15 8.01
C TYR A 14 4.74 11.82 9.20
N THR A 15 3.96 12.09 10.24
CA THR A 15 4.48 12.58 11.52
C THR A 15 4.59 11.40 12.49
N PRO A 16 5.80 10.92 12.84
CA PRO A 16 5.95 9.82 13.78
C PRO A 16 5.53 10.27 15.19
N LEU A 17 4.68 9.47 15.82
CA LEU A 17 4.34 9.64 17.23
C LEU A 17 5.35 8.88 18.09
N GLY A 18 5.55 9.36 19.31
CA GLY A 18 6.52 8.79 20.22
C GLY A 18 6.43 9.39 21.61
N GLN A 19 7.31 8.89 22.48
CA GLN A 19 7.49 9.37 23.83
C GLN A 19 9.00 9.36 24.13
N ASP A 20 9.50 10.38 24.84
CA ASP A 20 10.90 10.47 25.25
C ASP A 20 11.89 10.36 24.07
N GLY A 21 11.52 10.87 22.90
CA GLY A 21 12.33 10.81 21.67
C GLY A 21 12.29 9.47 20.93
N MET A 22 11.63 8.46 21.49
CA MET A 22 11.46 7.15 20.85
C MET A 22 10.15 7.11 20.06
N ALA A 23 10.25 6.97 18.74
CA ALA A 23 9.08 6.83 17.88
C ALA A 23 8.46 5.43 18.01
N VAL A 24 7.13 5.34 17.99
CA VAL A 24 6.35 4.10 18.18
C VAL A 24 6.82 2.99 17.23
N TYR A 25 7.05 3.31 15.96
CA TYR A 25 7.45 2.31 14.96
C TYR A 25 8.81 1.65 15.26
N THR A 26 9.68 2.29 16.05
CA THR A 26 11.00 1.74 16.41
C THR A 26 10.90 0.64 17.48
N VAL A 27 9.88 0.70 18.33
CA VAL A 27 9.61 -0.27 19.40
C VAL A 27 8.39 -1.15 19.08
N ALA A 28 7.93 -1.11 17.84
CA ALA A 28 6.67 -1.67 17.41
C ALA A 28 6.51 -3.17 17.72
N SER A 29 7.55 -3.97 17.41
CA SER A 29 7.53 -5.42 17.67
C SER A 29 7.35 -5.72 19.16
N GLN A 30 8.07 -4.99 20.01
CA GLN A 30 8.02 -5.18 21.46
C GLN A 30 6.67 -4.76 22.04
N LEU A 31 6.09 -3.65 21.54
CA LEU A 31 4.76 -3.21 21.94
C LEU A 31 3.69 -4.24 21.54
N ARG A 32 3.75 -4.76 20.31
CA ARG A 32 2.84 -5.81 19.84
C ARG A 32 2.96 -7.08 20.66
N ASP A 33 4.19 -7.49 20.98
CA ASP A 33 4.43 -8.64 21.85
C ASP A 33 3.89 -8.40 23.26
N ALA A 34 4.07 -7.20 23.82
CA ALA A 34 3.50 -6.84 25.13
C ALA A 34 1.97 -6.95 25.13
N ILE A 35 1.30 -6.41 24.11
CA ILE A 35 -0.17 -6.53 23.95
C ILE A 35 -0.56 -8.01 23.82
N LYS A 36 0.16 -8.78 22.99
CA LYS A 36 -0.07 -10.21 22.79
C LYS A 36 0.03 -11.00 24.08
N PHE A 37 1.06 -10.76 24.89
CA PHE A 37 1.29 -11.48 26.15
C PHE A 37 0.33 -11.04 27.26
N LYS A 38 -0.03 -9.76 27.33
CA LYS A 38 -0.85 -9.20 28.43
C LYS A 38 -2.36 -9.26 28.19
N ARG A 39 -2.80 -9.20 26.92
CA ARG A 39 -4.21 -9.12 26.54
C ARG A 39 -4.66 -10.23 25.60
N GLY A 40 -3.72 -10.88 24.92
CA GLY A 40 -4.00 -12.00 24.02
C GLY A 40 -3.64 -11.72 22.58
N ARG A 41 -3.45 -12.80 21.82
CA ARG A 41 -2.97 -12.76 20.43
C ARG A 41 -3.86 -11.95 19.50
N SER A 42 -5.18 -12.09 19.62
CA SER A 42 -6.15 -11.40 18.75
C SER A 42 -6.03 -9.87 18.79
N PHE A 43 -5.69 -9.28 19.94
CA PHE A 43 -5.53 -7.83 20.05
C PHE A 43 -4.26 -7.32 19.36
N ALA A 44 -3.16 -8.08 19.43
CA ALA A 44 -1.92 -7.73 18.71
C ALA A 44 -2.05 -7.93 17.19
N GLU A 45 -3.04 -8.71 16.75
CA GLU A 45 -3.37 -8.94 15.35
C GLU A 45 -4.19 -7.82 14.71
N TYR A 46 -4.69 -6.85 15.48
CA TYR A 46 -5.24 -5.61 14.92
C TYR A 46 -4.16 -4.65 14.43
N LEU A 47 -2.90 -4.88 14.81
CA LEU A 47 -1.75 -4.05 14.44
C LEU A 47 -0.89 -4.79 13.42
N ALA A 48 -0.79 -4.25 12.21
CA ALA A 48 0.10 -4.78 11.17
C ALA A 48 1.56 -4.81 11.64
N ILE A 49 2.37 -5.70 11.05
CA ILE A 49 3.79 -5.84 11.38
C ILE A 49 4.59 -4.83 10.55
N PRO A 50 5.23 -3.81 11.15
CA PRO A 50 6.13 -2.93 10.43
C PRO A 50 7.48 -3.61 10.19
N GLN A 51 8.02 -3.47 8.99
CA GLN A 51 9.38 -3.85 8.62
C GLN A 51 10.02 -2.65 7.93
N ARG A 52 11.13 -2.16 8.48
CA ARG A 52 11.90 -1.09 7.84
C ARG A 52 12.75 -1.67 6.73
N ASN A 53 12.91 -0.93 5.64
CA ASN A 53 13.92 -1.26 4.64
C ASN A 53 15.34 -1.02 5.20
N GLU A 54 16.36 -1.47 4.46
CA GLU A 54 17.76 -1.35 4.86
C GLU A 54 18.23 0.10 5.08
N GLN A 55 17.68 1.04 4.28
CA GLN A 55 17.97 2.47 4.39
C GLN A 55 17.25 3.12 5.58
N GLY A 56 16.22 2.45 6.11
CA GLY A 56 15.45 2.90 7.26
C GLY A 56 14.50 4.07 6.97
N ASP A 57 14.31 4.48 5.73
CA ASP A 57 13.45 5.60 5.31
C ASP A 57 12.04 5.16 4.88
N LYS A 58 11.83 3.86 4.66
CA LYS A 58 10.56 3.25 4.25
C LYS A 58 10.12 2.17 5.24
N ILE A 59 8.81 2.01 5.40
CA ILE A 59 8.21 0.93 6.20
C ILE A 59 7.22 0.16 5.35
N ASP A 60 7.40 -1.16 5.33
CA ASP A 60 6.47 -2.15 4.78
C ASP A 60 5.63 -2.74 5.91
N TRP A 61 4.31 -2.76 5.74
CA TRP A 61 3.34 -3.22 6.74
C TRP A 61 2.68 -4.51 6.28
N TYR A 62 2.81 -5.58 7.07
CA TYR A 62 2.34 -6.91 6.73
C TYR A 62 1.18 -7.38 7.61
N VAL A 63 0.39 -8.32 7.09
CA VAL A 63 -0.65 -9.00 7.85
C VAL A 63 -0.04 -9.68 9.09
N PRO A 64 -0.64 -9.57 10.29
CA PRO A 64 0.01 -10.02 11.52
C PRO A 64 -0.23 -11.49 11.90
N PHE A 65 -0.95 -12.25 11.07
CA PHE A 65 -1.32 -13.64 11.30
C PHE A 65 -1.23 -14.47 10.01
N ASP A 66 -1.15 -15.78 10.16
CA ASP A 66 -1.16 -16.73 9.05
C ASP A 66 -2.57 -16.83 8.45
N SER A 67 -2.66 -17.11 7.15
CA SER A 67 -3.96 -17.35 6.51
C SER A 67 -4.63 -18.59 7.09
N THR A 68 -5.93 -18.49 7.35
CA THR A 68 -6.80 -19.61 7.75
C THR A 68 -7.39 -20.35 6.55
N ARG A 69 -7.22 -19.81 5.34
CA ARG A 69 -7.73 -20.44 4.11
C ARG A 69 -6.77 -21.51 3.63
N ALA A 70 -7.31 -22.57 3.03
CA ALA A 70 -6.53 -23.72 2.54
C ALA A 70 -5.57 -23.36 1.39
N ASP A 71 -5.87 -22.28 0.65
CA ASP A 71 -5.04 -21.75 -0.43
C ASP A 71 -3.90 -20.84 0.06
N GLY A 72 -3.85 -20.56 1.37
CA GLY A 72 -2.87 -19.65 1.98
C GLY A 72 -3.09 -18.18 1.65
N GLN A 73 -4.18 -17.80 0.97
CA GLN A 73 -4.46 -16.42 0.58
C GLN A 73 -5.28 -15.68 1.64
N TYR A 74 -5.28 -14.36 1.58
CA TYR A 74 -6.04 -13.49 2.48
C TYR A 74 -7.15 -12.78 1.70
N MET A 75 -8.34 -12.65 2.28
CA MET A 75 -9.32 -11.64 1.85
C MET A 75 -8.85 -10.30 2.39
N ILE A 76 -8.47 -9.36 1.55
CA ILE A 76 -8.03 -8.03 1.98
C ILE A 76 -8.94 -6.99 1.34
N ILE A 77 -9.70 -6.29 2.16
CA ILE A 77 -10.63 -5.24 1.73
C ILE A 77 -10.17 -3.92 2.37
N PRO A 78 -9.75 -2.91 1.60
CA PRO A 78 -9.47 -1.59 2.15
C PRO A 78 -10.71 -1.03 2.86
N TRP A 79 -10.53 -0.34 3.99
CA TRP A 79 -11.66 0.21 4.77
C TRP A 79 -12.63 1.01 3.91
N THR A 80 -12.11 1.82 2.98
CA THR A 80 -12.92 2.68 2.09
C THR A 80 -13.69 1.91 1.02
N SER A 81 -13.38 0.64 0.80
CA SER A 81 -14.10 -0.28 -0.09
C SER A 81 -15.01 -1.29 0.63
N ALA A 82 -14.90 -1.40 1.96
CA ALA A 82 -15.75 -2.29 2.77
C ALA A 82 -17.21 -1.82 2.82
N THR A 83 -18.13 -2.78 2.99
CA THR A 83 -19.56 -2.46 3.20
C THR A 83 -19.77 -1.85 4.58
N GLU A 84 -20.93 -1.22 4.80
CA GLU A 84 -21.20 -0.57 6.08
C GLU A 84 -21.37 -1.60 7.20
N GLU A 85 -21.91 -2.79 6.91
CA GLU A 85 -22.05 -3.90 7.85
C GLU A 85 -20.69 -4.45 8.29
N GLU A 86 -19.77 -4.62 7.33
CA GLU A 86 -18.38 -5.02 7.60
C GLU A 86 -17.67 -3.97 8.48
N ARG A 87 -17.84 -2.69 8.15
CA ARG A 87 -17.30 -1.58 8.94
C ARG A 87 -17.91 -1.52 10.34
N GLU A 88 -19.21 -1.72 10.49
CA GLU A 88 -19.87 -1.70 11.80
C GLU A 88 -19.32 -2.79 12.72
N THR A 89 -19.18 -4.00 12.19
CA THR A 89 -18.57 -5.13 12.91
C THR A 89 -17.14 -4.80 13.33
N ALA A 90 -16.33 -4.30 12.39
CA ALA A 90 -14.95 -3.93 12.67
C ALA A 90 -14.82 -2.75 13.67
N ARG A 91 -15.71 -1.75 13.61
CA ARG A 91 -15.76 -0.66 14.61
C ARG A 91 -16.06 -1.19 16.01
N ALA A 92 -16.96 -2.17 16.13
CA ALA A 92 -17.27 -2.78 17.41
C ALA A 92 -16.02 -3.48 18.00
N GLU A 93 -15.27 -4.22 17.19
CA GLU A 93 -14.00 -4.85 17.59
C GLU A 93 -12.96 -3.80 18.02
N LEU A 94 -12.77 -2.75 17.21
CA LEU A 94 -11.82 -1.67 17.50
C LEU A 94 -12.18 -0.90 18.78
N LYS A 95 -13.47 -0.72 19.08
CA LYS A 95 -13.94 -0.08 20.32
C LYS A 95 -13.62 -0.93 21.56
N VAL A 96 -13.66 -2.25 21.44
CA VAL A 96 -13.20 -3.14 22.52
C VAL A 96 -11.68 -3.04 22.66
N PHE A 97 -10.96 -3.14 21.55
CA PHE A 97 -9.50 -3.03 21.52
C PHE A 97 -8.98 -1.74 22.16
N GLU A 98 -9.60 -0.60 21.81
CA GLU A 98 -9.29 0.71 22.37
C GLU A 98 -9.28 0.71 23.90
N ARG A 99 -10.39 0.27 24.50
CA ARG A 99 -10.52 0.20 25.96
C ARG A 99 -9.54 -0.78 26.59
N THR A 100 -9.36 -1.95 25.96
CA THR A 100 -8.46 -3.00 26.46
C THR A 100 -7.01 -2.54 26.51
N VAL A 101 -6.56 -1.78 25.49
CA VAL A 101 -5.20 -1.24 25.42
C VAL A 101 -5.04 -0.04 26.34
N LEU A 102 -6.05 0.82 26.47
CA LEU A 102 -6.01 1.93 27.42
C LEU A 102 -5.86 1.41 28.85
N GLU A 103 -6.66 0.40 29.22
CA GLU A 103 -6.57 -0.25 30.53
C GLU A 103 -5.20 -0.91 30.75
N LEU A 104 -4.61 -1.50 29.71
CA LEU A 104 -3.23 -2.02 29.78
C LEU A 104 -2.23 -0.90 30.10
N GLY A 105 -2.37 0.25 29.45
CA GLY A 105 -1.57 1.44 29.76
C GLY A 105 -1.72 1.84 31.23
N LYS A 106 -2.95 1.94 31.74
CA LYS A 106 -3.23 2.28 33.15
C LYS A 106 -2.58 1.29 34.12
N GLU A 107 -2.78 -0.01 33.91
CA GLU A 107 -2.17 -1.07 34.74
C GLU A 107 -0.64 -0.98 34.75
N LEU A 108 -0.02 -0.72 33.59
CA LEU A 108 1.43 -0.59 33.49
C LEU A 108 1.95 0.66 34.20
N ILE A 109 1.23 1.78 34.19
CA ILE A 109 1.62 3.00 34.93
C ILE A 109 1.50 2.78 36.44
N GLN A 110 0.43 2.12 36.89
CA GLN A 110 0.14 1.93 38.31
C GLN A 110 0.97 0.81 38.95
N SER A 111 1.45 -0.14 38.15
CA SER A 111 2.25 -1.26 38.65
C SER A 111 3.62 -0.80 39.16
N PRO A 112 3.98 -1.09 40.42
CA PRO A 112 5.30 -0.74 40.97
C PRO A 112 6.45 -1.57 40.38
N THR A 113 6.12 -2.63 39.62
CA THR A 113 7.11 -3.50 38.97
C THR A 113 7.49 -3.02 37.57
N SER A 114 6.72 -2.09 36.99
CA SER A 114 6.98 -1.54 35.66
C SER A 114 8.24 -0.70 35.64
N LYS A 115 9.17 -1.01 34.74
CA LYS A 115 10.45 -0.31 34.59
C LYS A 115 10.85 -0.21 33.11
N GLY A 116 11.68 0.80 32.79
CA GLY A 116 12.25 0.98 31.45
C GLY A 116 11.17 0.98 30.35
N ASP A 117 11.31 0.07 29.39
CA ASP A 117 10.42 -0.08 28.24
C ASP A 117 8.95 -0.30 28.63
N GLN A 118 8.66 -0.93 29.77
CA GLN A 118 7.28 -1.10 30.23
C GLN A 118 6.61 0.24 30.55
N LEU A 119 7.35 1.18 31.17
CA LEU A 119 6.85 2.53 31.45
C LEU A 119 6.75 3.36 30.16
N LEU A 120 7.70 3.18 29.23
CA LEU A 120 7.62 3.79 27.90
C LEU A 120 6.33 3.34 27.19
N PHE A 121 6.06 2.03 27.14
CA PHE A 121 4.83 1.50 26.56
C PHE A 121 3.60 2.02 27.28
N ALA A 122 3.62 2.06 28.61
CA ALA A 122 2.52 2.60 29.40
C ALA A 122 2.18 4.04 28.97
N ARG A 123 3.19 4.90 28.79
CA ARG A 123 3.01 6.29 28.32
C ARG A 123 2.56 6.39 26.86
N LEU A 124 2.97 5.45 26.00
CA LEU A 124 2.51 5.40 24.60
C LEU A 124 1.04 4.96 24.49
N LEU A 125 0.55 4.19 25.45
CA LEU A 125 -0.84 3.72 25.52
C LEU A 125 -1.74 4.67 26.32
N CYS A 126 -1.19 5.35 27.33
CA CYS A 126 -1.94 6.16 28.30
C CYS A 126 -1.11 7.40 28.71
N GLY A 127 -0.94 8.35 27.79
CA GLY A 127 -0.05 9.49 27.97
C GLY A 127 -0.67 10.73 28.61
N GLY A 128 -2.00 10.85 28.60
CA GLY A 128 -2.74 12.02 29.08
C GLY A 128 -3.55 11.74 30.33
N ASN A 129 -4.80 12.20 30.35
CA ASN A 129 -5.79 11.85 31.35
C ASN A 129 -6.37 10.45 31.06
N PRO A 130 -6.01 9.41 31.83
CA PRO A 130 -6.50 8.04 31.61
C PRO A 130 -8.02 7.92 31.59
N ASP A 131 -8.72 8.80 32.30
CA ASP A 131 -10.17 8.71 32.47
C ASP A 131 -10.94 9.43 31.35
N ASP A 132 -10.23 10.22 30.54
CA ASP A 132 -10.75 10.81 29.32
C ASP A 132 -10.22 10.09 28.08
N ILE A 133 -11.03 9.17 27.54
CA ILE A 133 -10.69 8.43 26.31
C ILE A 133 -10.53 9.33 25.08
N THR A 134 -11.04 10.57 25.14
CA THR A 134 -10.95 11.54 24.05
C THR A 134 -9.67 12.37 24.09
N ASP A 135 -8.86 12.22 25.15
CA ASP A 135 -7.59 12.91 25.28
C ASP A 135 -6.65 12.54 24.11
N PRO A 136 -6.16 13.52 23.33
CA PRO A 136 -5.26 13.28 22.21
C PRO A 136 -3.93 12.63 22.63
N GLU A 137 -3.52 12.73 23.89
CA GLU A 137 -2.30 12.11 24.40
C GLU A 137 -2.48 10.62 24.78
N ASN A 138 -3.72 10.14 24.87
CA ASN A 138 -4.01 8.71 25.05
C ASN A 138 -3.86 7.94 23.74
N LEU A 139 -3.44 6.67 23.87
CA LEU A 139 -3.37 5.71 22.76
C LEU A 139 -2.57 6.20 21.55
N LYS A 140 -1.50 6.98 21.76
CA LYS A 140 -0.60 7.45 20.69
C LYS A 140 -0.13 6.31 19.79
N ALA A 141 0.15 5.15 20.37
CA ALA A 141 0.59 4.00 19.58
C ALA A 141 -0.48 3.39 18.66
N LEU A 142 -1.77 3.66 18.91
CA LEU A 142 -2.87 3.15 18.06
C LEU A 142 -3.31 4.14 16.97
N ARG A 143 -2.79 5.38 17.00
CA ARG A 143 -3.12 6.41 16.02
C ARG A 143 -2.53 6.09 14.66
N PHE A 144 -3.29 6.37 13.61
CA PHE A 144 -2.89 6.19 12.22
C PHE A 144 -3.34 7.41 11.40
N PRO A 145 -2.77 7.65 10.20
CA PRO A 145 -2.98 8.90 9.46
C PRO A 145 -4.44 9.16 9.07
N ASN A 146 -5.10 8.19 8.42
CA ASN A 146 -6.47 8.31 7.93
C ASN A 146 -7.06 6.92 7.60
N PRO A 147 -8.37 6.81 7.27
CA PRO A 147 -9.04 5.53 7.04
C PRO A 147 -8.43 4.65 5.93
N GLU A 148 -7.68 5.20 4.97
CA GLU A 148 -6.99 4.43 3.92
C GLU A 148 -5.90 3.47 4.48
N HIS A 149 -5.52 3.66 5.74
CA HIS A 149 -4.52 2.85 6.43
C HIS A 149 -5.13 1.67 7.20
N VAL A 150 -6.44 1.47 7.12
CA VAL A 150 -7.15 0.36 7.76
C VAL A 150 -7.65 -0.61 6.69
N TYR A 151 -7.51 -1.90 6.96
CA TYR A 151 -7.92 -2.98 6.07
C TYR A 151 -8.74 -3.99 6.85
N LEU A 152 -9.72 -4.63 6.22
CA LEU A 152 -10.36 -5.84 6.73
C LEU A 152 -9.64 -7.03 6.11
N VAL A 153 -8.97 -7.82 6.95
CA VAL A 153 -8.22 -9.01 6.55
C VAL A 153 -8.93 -10.23 7.10
N ASN A 154 -9.63 -10.98 6.23
CA ASN A 154 -10.56 -12.04 6.65
C ASN A 154 -11.55 -11.53 7.72
N ASP A 155 -12.24 -10.43 7.41
CA ASP A 155 -13.22 -9.75 8.28
C ASP A 155 -12.67 -9.13 9.59
N ARG A 156 -11.36 -9.21 9.82
CA ARG A 156 -10.69 -8.60 10.97
C ARG A 156 -10.06 -7.24 10.61
N PRO A 157 -10.26 -6.17 11.38
CA PRO A 157 -9.57 -4.90 11.14
C PRO A 157 -8.07 -5.02 11.40
N VAL A 158 -7.24 -4.59 10.44
CA VAL A 158 -5.79 -4.51 10.57
C VAL A 158 -5.35 -3.10 10.20
N ILE A 159 -4.71 -2.44 11.15
CA ILE A 159 -4.24 -1.05 11.03
C ILE A 159 -2.79 -1.07 10.56
N THR A 160 -2.50 -0.28 9.53
CA THR A 160 -1.15 0.03 9.05
C THR A 160 -0.78 1.45 9.46
N PHE A 161 0.52 1.79 9.47
CA PHE A 161 0.99 3.12 9.90
C PHE A 161 0.47 3.54 11.28
N TRP A 162 0.27 2.57 12.18
CA TRP A 162 -0.03 2.89 13.56
C TRP A 162 1.21 3.51 14.24
N GLY A 163 0.98 4.44 15.16
CA GLY A 163 2.02 5.31 15.70
C GLY A 163 2.42 6.47 14.79
N PHE A 164 1.59 6.83 13.80
CA PHE A 164 1.80 7.98 12.92
C PHE A 164 0.54 8.83 12.79
N LEU A 165 0.75 10.11 12.49
CA LEU A 165 -0.28 11.01 11.97
C LEU A 165 0.02 11.40 10.53
N GLU A 166 -0.95 12.01 9.86
CA GLU A 166 -0.69 12.75 8.63
C GLU A 166 0.39 13.82 8.87
N LYS A 167 1.10 14.15 7.79
CA LYS A 167 2.14 15.17 7.83
C LYS A 167 1.53 16.50 8.28
N HIS A 168 2.12 17.09 9.32
CA HIS A 168 1.66 18.37 9.89
C HIS A 168 0.26 18.35 10.53
N ALA A 169 -0.36 17.17 10.70
CA ALA A 169 -1.61 17.05 11.45
C ALA A 169 -1.35 16.99 12.96
N ALA A 170 -2.25 17.58 13.74
CA ALA A 170 -2.26 17.44 15.19
C ALA A 170 -3.12 16.23 15.60
N ALA A 171 -2.74 15.58 16.70
CA ALA A 171 -3.59 14.57 17.33
C ALA A 171 -4.90 15.22 17.82
N HIS A 172 -6.03 14.56 17.56
CA HIS A 172 -7.33 15.02 18.03
C HIS A 172 -8.22 13.83 18.40
N GLY A 173 -8.92 13.94 19.52
CA GLY A 173 -9.91 12.96 19.95
C GLY A 173 -9.34 11.55 20.15
N ASN A 174 -10.20 10.55 20.03
CA ASN A 174 -9.79 9.15 20.10
C ASN A 174 -9.22 8.64 18.75
N PRO A 175 -8.36 7.59 18.73
CA PRO A 175 -7.72 7.09 17.52
C PRO A 175 -8.66 6.63 16.41
N PHE A 176 -9.83 6.11 16.76
CA PHE A 176 -10.77 5.52 15.79
C PHE A 176 -11.88 6.48 15.35
N LEU A 177 -11.80 7.76 15.75
CA LEU A 177 -12.77 8.79 15.41
C LEU A 177 -12.92 8.95 13.89
N SER A 178 -11.81 8.87 13.15
CA SER A 178 -11.78 8.97 11.69
C SER A 178 -12.51 7.82 10.98
N LEU A 179 -12.78 6.71 11.68
CA LEU A 179 -13.48 5.56 11.13
C LEU A 179 -14.99 5.61 11.35
N GLN A 180 -15.50 6.54 12.18
CA GLN A 180 -16.92 6.63 12.46
C GLN A 180 -17.73 6.85 11.18
N ALA A 181 -18.95 6.30 11.15
CA ALA A 181 -19.84 6.55 10.03
C ALA A 181 -20.05 8.06 9.91
N ALA A 182 -19.91 8.59 8.69
CA ALA A 182 -20.40 9.95 8.43
C ALA A 182 -21.88 9.95 8.82
N GLU A 183 -22.28 10.85 9.72
CA GLU A 183 -23.69 10.99 10.07
C GLU A 183 -24.50 11.06 8.77
N PRO A 184 -25.55 10.24 8.61
CA PRO A 184 -26.43 10.37 7.46
C PRO A 184 -26.88 11.82 7.43
N LYS A 185 -26.39 12.59 6.45
CA LYS A 185 -26.86 13.96 6.23
C LYS A 185 -28.38 13.85 6.21
N PRO A 186 -29.12 14.54 7.12
CA PRO A 186 -30.56 14.39 7.17
C PRO A 186 -31.08 14.63 5.77
N VAL A 187 -31.58 13.57 5.14
CA VAL A 187 -32.40 13.72 3.94
C VAL A 187 -33.63 14.38 4.48
N ALA A 188 -33.66 15.72 4.41
CA ALA A 188 -34.83 16.49 4.77
C ALA A 188 -36.02 15.81 4.08
N PRO A 189 -37.08 15.43 4.82
CA PRO A 189 -38.22 14.78 4.20
C PRO A 189 -38.69 15.67 3.07
N SER A 190 -38.60 15.16 1.84
CA SER A 190 -39.17 15.81 0.67
C SER A 190 -40.67 15.95 0.93
N ILE A 191 -41.08 17.14 1.36
CA ILE A 191 -42.49 17.49 1.49
C ILE A 191 -43.11 17.26 0.10
N PRO A 192 -44.21 16.49 -0.03
CA PRO A 192 -44.87 16.35 -1.30
C PRO A 192 -45.48 17.71 -1.68
N ILE A 193 -44.84 18.40 -2.62
CA ILE A 193 -45.31 19.67 -3.17
C ILE A 193 -46.47 19.35 -4.11
N ALA A 194 -47.68 19.79 -3.73
CA ALA A 194 -48.84 19.88 -4.62
C ALA A 194 -48.55 20.82 -5.81
N PRO A 195 -49.13 20.58 -6.99
CA PRO A 195 -48.67 21.19 -8.24
C PRO A 195 -49.15 22.64 -8.34
N ALA A 196 -48.22 23.59 -8.29
CA ALA A 196 -48.51 24.99 -8.58
C ALA A 196 -47.39 25.61 -9.43
N VAL A 197 -47.74 25.76 -10.72
CA VAL A 197 -47.33 26.81 -11.66
C VAL A 197 -45.86 26.85 -12.07
N ALA A 198 -45.70 26.61 -13.37
CA ALA A 198 -44.48 26.75 -14.14
C ALA A 198 -43.87 28.16 -14.04
N ALA A 199 -42.59 28.21 -13.68
CA ALA A 199 -41.64 29.21 -14.12
C ALA A 199 -40.32 28.50 -14.49
N PRO A 200 -39.56 29.01 -15.48
CA PRO A 200 -38.62 28.20 -16.24
C PRO A 200 -37.43 27.69 -15.42
N ILE A 201 -37.23 26.38 -15.49
CA ILE A 201 -35.99 25.66 -15.17
C ILE A 201 -34.79 26.31 -15.85
N GLU A 202 -33.99 27.06 -15.10
CA GLU A 202 -32.58 27.23 -15.42
C GLU A 202 -31.84 25.99 -14.89
N PRO A 203 -31.28 25.14 -15.78
CA PRO A 203 -30.50 24.00 -15.32
C PRO A 203 -29.18 24.52 -14.75
N VAL A 204 -29.06 24.57 -13.42
CA VAL A 204 -27.75 24.58 -12.76
C VAL A 204 -27.16 23.19 -12.95
N ILE A 205 -26.48 23.04 -14.09
CA ILE A 205 -25.57 21.94 -14.36
C ILE A 205 -24.39 22.13 -13.39
N GLU A 206 -24.42 21.46 -12.24
CA GLU A 206 -23.20 21.23 -11.47
C GLU A 206 -22.30 20.29 -12.28
N LYS A 207 -21.49 20.89 -13.16
CA LYS A 207 -20.31 20.24 -13.74
C LYS A 207 -19.32 20.03 -12.60
N LYS A 208 -19.41 18.87 -11.93
CA LYS A 208 -18.20 18.28 -11.36
C LYS A 208 -17.30 17.97 -12.56
N HIS A 209 -16.17 18.65 -12.62
CA HIS A 209 -15.10 18.42 -13.58
C HIS A 209 -14.11 17.38 -13.03
N PRO A 210 -14.31 16.07 -13.21
CA PRO A 210 -13.16 15.21 -13.46
C PRO A 210 -12.76 15.44 -14.93
N CYS A 211 -11.47 15.29 -15.26
CA CYS A 211 -10.99 15.24 -16.65
C CYS A 211 -10.75 16.57 -17.41
N ARG A 212 -10.20 17.63 -16.80
CA ARG A 212 -9.53 18.70 -17.58
C ARG A 212 -8.02 18.46 -17.81
N VAL A 213 -7.36 17.72 -16.90
CA VAL A 213 -5.96 17.31 -17.08
C VAL A 213 -5.86 16.16 -18.09
N PHE A 214 -6.80 15.21 -18.07
CA PHE A 214 -6.76 14.04 -18.97
C PHE A 214 -7.00 14.37 -20.45
N TRP A 215 -7.76 15.43 -20.77
CA TRP A 215 -7.99 15.85 -22.17
C TRP A 215 -6.73 16.44 -22.83
N TRP A 216 -5.84 17.10 -22.07
CA TRP A 216 -4.56 17.62 -22.60
C TRP A 216 -3.44 16.57 -22.62
N VAL A 217 -3.50 15.56 -21.75
CA VAL A 217 -2.51 14.48 -21.72
C VAL A 217 -2.64 13.57 -22.96
N LEU A 218 -3.85 13.35 -23.48
CA LEU A 218 -4.06 12.50 -24.66
C LEU A 218 -3.35 13.02 -25.94
N PRO A 219 -3.50 14.29 -26.37
CA PRO A 219 -2.76 14.81 -27.53
C PRO A 219 -1.25 14.94 -27.25
N LEU A 220 -0.83 15.21 -26.01
CA LEU A 220 0.58 15.27 -25.62
C LEU A 220 1.25 13.89 -25.77
N LEU A 221 0.58 12.84 -25.29
CA LEU A 221 1.07 11.46 -25.34
C LEU A 221 1.06 10.93 -26.78
N LEU A 222 0.03 11.27 -27.58
CA LEU A 222 0.00 10.97 -29.02
C LEU A 222 1.15 11.66 -29.77
N GLY A 223 1.43 12.93 -29.45
CA GLY A 223 2.55 13.68 -30.02
C GLY A 223 3.92 13.08 -29.66
N LEU A 224 4.10 12.66 -28.40
CA LEU A 224 5.32 11.98 -27.95
C LEU A 224 5.52 10.64 -28.68
N LEU A 225 4.45 9.87 -28.89
CA LEU A 225 4.50 8.59 -29.58
C LEU A 225 4.85 8.75 -31.07
N LEU A 226 4.32 9.79 -31.72
CA LEU A 226 4.69 10.15 -33.10
C LEU A 226 6.15 10.62 -33.20
N LEU A 227 6.64 11.39 -32.23
CA LEU A 227 8.06 11.79 -32.15
C LEU A 227 8.97 10.58 -31.96
N LEU A 228 8.62 9.63 -31.08
CA LEU A 228 9.35 8.37 -30.93
C LEU A 228 9.35 7.56 -32.23
N ALA A 229 8.19 7.41 -32.88
CA ALA A 229 8.08 6.69 -34.15
C ALA A 229 8.92 7.36 -35.27
N TRP A 230 8.96 8.69 -35.30
CA TRP A 230 9.80 9.44 -36.24
C TRP A 230 11.30 9.22 -35.96
N TRP A 231 11.71 9.26 -34.69
CA TRP A 231 13.08 8.95 -34.26
C TRP A 231 13.49 7.51 -34.60
N PHE A 232 12.58 6.54 -34.43
CA PHE A 232 12.83 5.15 -34.79
C PHE A 232 12.78 4.90 -36.30
N LYS A 233 12.17 5.78 -37.10
CA LYS A 233 12.17 5.66 -38.56
C LYS A 233 13.57 5.87 -39.16
N ASP A 234 14.39 6.70 -38.53
CA ASP A 234 15.80 6.90 -38.92
C ASP A 234 16.69 5.72 -38.46
N LEU A 235 16.26 4.96 -37.45
CA LEU A 235 16.98 3.79 -36.95
C LEU A 235 16.58 2.49 -37.67
N TRP A 236 15.41 2.46 -38.32
CA TRP A 236 14.86 1.27 -38.99
C TRP A 236 14.86 1.37 -40.52
N TRP A 237 15.73 2.19 -41.11
CA TRP A 237 16.06 2.06 -42.53
C TRP A 237 17.43 1.41 -42.69
N PRO A 238 17.53 0.06 -42.68
CA PRO A 238 18.71 -0.59 -43.21
C PRO A 238 18.83 -0.16 -44.67
N LYS A 239 19.94 0.50 -45.02
CA LYS A 239 20.32 0.65 -46.41
C LYS A 239 20.53 -0.77 -46.93
N GLU A 240 19.57 -1.28 -47.70
CA GLU A 240 19.76 -2.51 -48.45
C GLU A 240 20.92 -2.26 -49.41
N ASP A 241 22.06 -2.86 -49.09
CA ASP A 241 23.20 -2.89 -49.98
C ASP A 241 22.78 -3.59 -51.28
N THR A 242 23.07 -2.89 -52.36
CA THR A 242 22.87 -3.23 -53.76
C THR A 242 23.10 -4.72 -54.04
N VAL A 243 22.04 -5.40 -54.48
CA VAL A 243 22.08 -6.66 -55.22
C VAL A 243 22.96 -6.45 -56.47
N VAL A 244 24.18 -6.98 -56.45
CA VAL A 244 25.04 -7.08 -57.63
C VAL A 244 24.41 -8.09 -58.59
N LYS A 245 23.83 -7.55 -59.66
CA LYS A 245 23.31 -8.25 -60.82
C LYS A 245 24.47 -8.86 -61.61
N ASN A 246 24.69 -10.17 -61.48
CA ASN A 246 25.55 -10.91 -62.41
C ASN A 246 24.65 -11.60 -63.45
N GLU A 247 24.46 -10.93 -64.59
CA GLU A 247 23.97 -11.56 -65.82
C GLU A 247 25.09 -12.40 -66.48
N PRO A 248 24.71 -13.41 -67.29
CA PRO A 248 25.59 -14.49 -67.72
C PRO A 248 26.48 -14.07 -68.89
N VAL A 249 27.77 -14.42 -68.85
CA VAL A 249 28.63 -14.40 -70.04
C VAL A 249 28.85 -15.84 -70.49
N THR A 250 28.29 -16.13 -71.65
CA THR A 250 28.44 -17.34 -72.44
C THR A 250 29.82 -17.39 -73.11
N VAL A 251 30.29 -18.62 -73.35
CA VAL A 251 31.34 -19.05 -74.32
C VAL A 251 32.79 -19.12 -73.79
N SER A 252 33.23 -20.34 -73.43
CA SER A 252 34.08 -21.19 -74.29
C SER A 252 34.60 -22.42 -73.53
N GLU A 253 34.27 -23.62 -74.01
CA GLU A 253 35.06 -24.88 -73.84
C GLU A 253 36.47 -24.72 -74.47
N PRO A 254 37.45 -25.66 -74.34
CA PRO A 254 37.40 -27.02 -73.77
C PRO A 254 38.67 -27.46 -72.97
N LYS A 255 38.69 -28.77 -72.62
CA LYS A 255 39.83 -29.64 -72.22
C LYS A 255 40.22 -29.59 -70.74
N GLU A 256 40.63 -30.65 -70.07
CA GLU A 256 40.77 -32.11 -70.26
C GLU A 256 41.36 -32.58 -68.90
N GLN A 257 41.32 -33.88 -68.61
CA GLN A 257 42.16 -34.57 -67.60
C GLN A 257 41.76 -34.40 -66.12
N LYS A 258 41.91 -35.38 -65.22
CA LYS A 258 42.11 -36.84 -65.26
C LYS A 258 42.20 -37.22 -63.77
N ALA A 259 41.50 -38.28 -63.38
CA ALA A 259 41.91 -39.26 -62.37
C ALA A 259 42.21 -38.87 -60.89
N LYS A 260 41.69 -39.78 -60.03
CA LYS A 260 42.36 -40.41 -58.87
C LYS A 260 42.87 -39.51 -57.73
N ASN A 261 42.29 -39.69 -56.54
CA ASN A 261 42.77 -40.59 -55.46
C ASN A 261 41.98 -40.27 -54.19
N ARG A 262 41.20 -41.19 -53.63
CA ARG A 262 41.62 -42.23 -52.67
C ARG A 262 42.21 -41.65 -51.38
N LYS A 263 41.36 -41.69 -50.33
CA LYS A 263 41.62 -42.08 -48.93
C LYS A 263 43.03 -41.86 -48.39
N SER A 264 43.15 -41.18 -47.26
CA SER A 264 44.14 -41.55 -46.23
C SER A 264 43.94 -40.79 -44.90
N LEU A 265 43.89 -41.58 -43.82
CA LEU A 265 44.35 -41.33 -42.44
C LEU A 265 43.83 -40.07 -41.71
N ARG A 266 43.07 -40.14 -40.61
CA ARG A 266 43.23 -40.94 -39.37
C ARG A 266 44.62 -40.78 -38.73
N LYS A 267 44.71 -39.93 -37.68
CA LYS A 267 45.34 -40.20 -36.36
C LYS A 267 45.58 -38.88 -35.61
N LYS A 268 45.06 -38.79 -34.38
CA LYS A 268 45.83 -38.76 -33.09
C LYS A 268 46.48 -37.39 -32.86
N LYS A 269 46.63 -36.84 -31.66
CA LYS A 269 46.50 -37.22 -30.24
C LYS A 269 46.61 -35.84 -29.52
N LEU A 270 45.83 -35.53 -28.50
CA LEU A 270 46.15 -35.81 -27.08
C LEU A 270 47.52 -35.24 -26.68
N VAL A 271 47.56 -34.07 -26.03
CA VAL A 271 48.53 -33.72 -24.96
C VAL A 271 47.86 -32.70 -24.02
N ASN A 272 47.78 -33.12 -22.75
CA ASN A 272 47.66 -32.41 -21.47
C ASN A 272 46.63 -31.30 -21.29
#